data_AF-A0AAU6E2R7-F1
#
_entry.id   AF-A0AAU6E2R7-F1
#
_cell.length_a   1.000
_cell.length_b   1.000
_cell.length_c   1.000
_cell.angle_alpha   90.00
_cell.angle_beta   90.00
_cell.angle_gamma   90.00
#
_symmetry.space_group_name_H-M   'P 1'
#
loop_
_entity.id
_entity.type
_entity.pdbx_description
1 polymer ?
#
loop_
_entity_poly.entity_id
_entity_poly.type
_entity_poly.pdbx_seq_one_letter_code
_entity_poly.pdbx_strand_id
1 'polypeptide(L)' 'MTMHGWVILGDAATKRVNGQEIIITAGRSGNLGAAIRAWEDSERHRMVHELGNLGRLVNEALDRLRQAGNT' A
#
# COMPACT_ATOMS: atom_id res chain seq x y z
N MET A 1 -19.10 9.17 9.39
CA MET A 1 -17.85 9.19 8.61
C MET A 1 -17.78 7.91 7.80
N THR A 2 -17.92 7.99 6.49
CA THR A 2 -17.81 6.85 5.57
C THR A 2 -16.33 6.48 5.37
N MET A 3 -15.87 5.40 6.01
CA MET A 3 -14.57 4.77 5.71
C MET A 3 -14.65 4.13 4.32
N HIS A 4 -14.35 4.90 3.27
CA HIS A 4 -14.61 4.51 1.89
C HIS A 4 -13.94 3.17 1.50
N GLY A 5 -14.79 2.18 1.19
CA GLY A 5 -14.41 0.92 0.54
C GLY A 5 -14.30 -0.31 1.44
N TRP A 6 -14.47 -0.20 2.75
CA TRP A 6 -14.51 -1.36 3.66
C TRP A 6 -15.94 -1.89 3.81
N VAL A 7 -16.12 -3.19 3.65
CA VAL A 7 -17.33 -3.92 4.04
C VAL A 7 -17.09 -4.49 5.44
N ILE A 8 -17.95 -4.14 6.40
CA ILE A 8 -17.83 -4.58 7.79
C ILE A 8 -18.78 -5.75 8.05
N LEU A 9 -18.25 -6.84 8.59
CA LEU A 9 -18.97 -8.07 8.93
C LEU A 9 -18.60 -8.46 10.36
N GLY A 10 -19.42 -8.06 11.34
CA GLY A 10 -19.15 -8.31 12.74
C GLY A 10 -17.84 -7.65 13.20
N ASP A 11 -16.88 -8.49 13.62
CA ASP A 11 -15.55 -8.09 14.07
C ASP A 11 -14.48 -8.08 12.95
N ALA A 12 -14.91 -8.28 11.70
CA ALA A 12 -14.06 -8.27 10.51
C ALA A 12 -14.44 -7.15 9.53
N ALA A 13 -13.47 -6.73 8.73
CA ALA A 13 -13.66 -5.86 7.59
C ALA A 13 -12.92 -6.42 6.38
N THR A 14 -13.54 -6.35 5.20
CA THR A 14 -12.94 -6.73 3.92
C THR A 14 -12.93 -5.57 2.92
N LYS A 15 -11.88 -5.49 2.10
CA LYS A 15 -11.73 -4.52 1.02
C LYS A 15 -10.89 -5.11 -0.10
N ARG A 16 -11.23 -4.78 -1.35
CA ARG A 16 -10.42 -5.14 -2.52
C ARG A 16 -9.42 -4.03 -2.84
N VAL A 17 -8.14 -4.37 -2.91
CA VAL A 17 -7.04 -3.44 -3.21
C VAL A 17 -6.12 -4.08 -4.25
N ASN A 18 -5.89 -3.42 -5.38
CA ASN A 18 -5.05 -3.90 -6.48
C ASN A 18 -5.40 -5.33 -6.94
N GLY A 19 -6.69 -5.67 -6.98
CA GLY A 19 -7.16 -6.99 -7.38
C GLY A 19 -7.09 -8.07 -6.28
N GLN A 20 -6.48 -7.78 -5.12
CA GLN A 20 -6.40 -8.66 -3.97
C GLN A 20 -7.50 -8.34 -2.95
N GLU A 21 -8.09 -9.38 -2.34
CA GLU A 21 -8.96 -9.23 -1.19
C GLU A 21 -8.15 -9.13 0.10
N ILE A 22 -8.43 -8.10 0.90
CA ILE A 22 -7.79 -7.84 2.18
C ILE A 22 -8.84 -8.05 3.26
N ILE A 23 -8.52 -8.88 4.25
CA ILE A 23 -9.38 -9.14 5.40
C ILE A 23 -8.65 -8.69 6.66
N ILE A 24 -9.31 -7.84 7.44
CA ILE A 24 -8.81 -7.34 8.72
C ILE A 24 -9.80 -7.77 9.80
N THR A 25 -9.30 -8.35 10.88
CA THR A 25 -10.09 -8.68 12.06
C THR A 25 -9.68 -7.80 13.24
N ALA A 26 -10.63 -7.45 14.11
CA ALA A 26 -10.36 -6.71 15.34
C ALA A 26 -9.37 -7.45 16.28
N GLY A 27 -9.23 -8.77 16.11
CA GLY A 27 -8.35 -9.61 16.91
C GLY A 27 -8.68 -9.51 18.41
N ARG A 28 -7.68 -9.69 19.27
CA ARG A 28 -7.87 -9.65 20.73
C ARG A 28 -8.17 -8.25 21.29
N SER A 29 -7.87 -7.18 20.55
CA SER A 29 -8.07 -5.81 21.04
C SER A 29 -9.52 -5.33 20.91
N GLY A 30 -10.35 -6.02 20.12
CA GLY A 30 -11.75 -5.66 19.87
C GLY A 30 -11.93 -4.35 19.09
N ASN A 31 -10.86 -3.71 18.62
CA ASN A 31 -10.92 -2.42 17.94
C ASN A 31 -10.64 -2.56 16.44
N LEU A 32 -11.68 -2.92 15.68
CA LEU A 32 -11.63 -3.05 14.22
C LEU A 32 -11.18 -1.75 13.52
N GLY A 33 -11.65 -0.59 13.99
CA GLY A 33 -11.30 0.69 13.41
C GLY A 33 -9.81 1.03 13.56
N ALA A 34 -9.18 0.64 14.67
CA ALA A 34 -7.74 0.78 14.86
C ALA A 34 -6.96 -0.16 13.95
N ALA A 35 -7.41 -1.41 13.80
CA ALA A 35 -6.80 -2.39 12.91
C ALA A 35 -6.85 -1.94 11.43
N ILE A 36 -7.99 -1.41 10.98
CA ILE A 36 -8.14 -0.84 9.64
C ILE A 36 -7.16 0.30 9.42
N ARG A 37 -7.10 1.28 10.34
CA ARG A 37 -6.19 2.44 10.21
C ARG A 37 -4.73 2.01 10.17
N ALA A 38 -4.32 1.07 11.03
CA ALA A 38 -2.96 0.56 11.05
C ALA A 38 -2.56 -0.08 9.71
N TRP A 39 -3.48 -0.85 9.11
CA TRP A 39 -3.25 -1.42 7.78
C TRP A 39 -3.19 -0.35 6.69
N GLU A 40 -4.11 0.61 6.67
CA GLU A 40 -4.13 1.70 5.68
C GLU A 40 -2.85 2.54 5.73
N ASP A 41 -2.35 2.82 6.93
CA ASP A 41 -1.09 3.55 7.09
C ASP A 41 0.11 2.70 6.66
N SER A 42 0.14 1.40 6.97
CA SER A 42 1.19 0.51 6.46
C SER A 42 1.19 0.44 4.93
N GLU A 43 0.01 0.36 4.31
CA GLU A 43 -0.15 0.31 2.87
C GLU A 43 0.33 1.61 2.20
N ARG A 44 -0.02 2.76 2.78
CA ARG A 44 0.45 4.07 2.33
C ARG A 44 1.98 4.17 2.35
N HIS A 45 2.61 3.72 3.44
CA HIS A 45 4.07 3.71 3.55
C HIS A 45 4.71 2.78 2.52
N ARG A 46 4.14 1.59 2.29
CA ARG A 46 4.60 0.66 1.25
C ARG A 46 4.56 1.30 -0.13
N MET A 47 3.44 1.91 -0.51
CA MET A 47 3.28 2.58 -1.81
C MET A 47 4.31 3.69 -2.01
N VAL A 48 4.53 4.54 -1.01
CA VAL A 48 5.54 5.62 -1.09
C VAL A 48 6.94 5.04 -1.29
N HIS A 49 7.29 3.97 -0.57
CA HIS A 49 8.57 3.31 -0.70
C HIS A 49 8.76 2.66 -2.10
N GLU A 50 7.73 2.00 -2.62
CA GLU A 50 7.75 1.40 -3.96
C GLU A 50 7.93 2.47 -5.06
N LEU A 51 7.21 3.59 -4.96
CA LEU A 51 7.36 4.72 -5.88
C LEU A 51 8.77 5.33 -5.83
N GLY A 52 9.34 5.49 -4.63
CA GLY A 52 10.71 5.96 -4.47
C GLY A 52 11.72 5.02 -5.12
N ASN A 53 11.54 3.71 -4.96
CA ASN A 53 12.38 2.71 -5.61
C ASN A 53 12.25 2.73 -7.13
N LEU A 54 11.03 2.88 -7.66
CA LEU A 54 10.80 3.01 -9.09
C LEU A 54 11.52 4.24 -9.65
N GLY A 55 11.40 5.40 -8.99
CA GLY A 55 12.09 6.62 -9.39
C GLY A 55 13.61 6.46 -9.45
N ARG A 56 14.19 5.79 -8.46
CA ARG A 56 15.62 5.45 -8.45
C ARG A 56 16.01 4.55 -9.64
N LEU A 57 15.26 3.49 -9.91
CA LEU A 57 15.53 2.59 -11.04
C LEU A 57 15.45 3.30 -12.39
N VAL A 58 14.47 4.20 -12.56
CA VAL A 58 14.35 5.02 -13.78
C VAL A 58 15.57 5.93 -13.94
N ASN A 59 16.02 6.58 -12.88
CA ASN A 59 17.22 7.44 -12.93
C ASN A 59 18.47 6.64 -13.31
N GLU A 60 18.69 5.47 -12.69
CA GLU A 60 19.81 4.60 -13.02
C GLU A 60 19.78 4.15 -14.49
N ALA A 61 18.59 3.83 -15.03
CA ALA A 61 18.43 3.46 -16.43
C ALA A 61 18.77 4.64 -17.38
N LEU A 62 18.31 5.85 -17.05
CA LEU A 62 18.61 7.05 -17.83
C LEU A 62 20.10 7.40 -17.82
N ASP A 63 20.76 7.25 -16.68
CA ASP A 63 22.20 7.51 -16.57
C ASP A 63 23.02 6.52 -17.39
N ARG A 64 22.63 5.23 -17.40
CA ARG A 64 23.25 4.22 -18.29
C ARG A 64 23.08 4.55 -19.76
N LEU A 65 21.89 5.01 -20.17
CA LEU A 65 21.65 5.43 -21.56
C LEU A 65 22.51 6.64 -21.95
N ARG A 66 22.66 7.62 -21.06
CA ARG A 66 23.53 8.79 -21.29
C ARG A 66 25.01 8.40 -21.43
N GLN A 67 25.48 7.45 -20.63
CA GLN A 67 26.85 6.94 -20.72
C GLN A 67 27.08 6.19 -22.03
N ALA A 68 26.13 5.35 -22.45
CA ALA A 68 26.22 4.60 -23.70
C ALA A 68 26.12 5.47 -24.96
N GLY A 69 25.41 6.61 -24.89
CA GLY A 69 25.30 7.57 -26.01
C GLY A 69 26.50 8.51 -26.18
N ASN A 70 27.41 8.55 -25.20
CA ASN A 70 28.63 9.38 -25.22
C ASN A 70 29.91 8.58 -25.59
N THR A 71 29.76 7.31 -25.95
CA THR A 71 30.79 6.42 -26.52
C THR A 71 30.46 6.09 -27.95
#